data_AF-A0A552V5K1-F1
#
_entry.id   AF-A0A552V5K1-F1
#
_cell.length_a   1.000
_cell.length_b   1.000
_cell.length_c   1.000
_cell.angle_alpha   90.00
_cell.angle_beta   90.00
_cell.angle_gamma   90.00
#
_symmetry.space_group_name_H-M   'P 1'
#
loop_
_entity.id
_entity.type
_entity.pdbx_description
1 polymer ?
#
loop_
_entity_poly.entity_id
_entity_poly.type
_entity_poly.pdbx_seq_one_letter_code
_entity_poly.pdbx_strand_id
1 'polypeptide(L)'
;MNNFKLNEEHKIKSGLTSPQDVYFENFTERLMQQLPAPEIKVVPLYRRKPVWFSAAAGFVVMLTGGYFLLNNSPQATTQPDTAAIENYLVYQTNVTSYDMIDHLDSQDIKELEASIVLNDDAIKDYLSDEDVYLYE
;
A
#
# COMPACT_ATOMS: atom_id res chain seq x y z
N MET A 1 -92.79 -56.19 -15.31
CA MET A 1 -91.84 -55.10 -14.96
C MET A 1 -92.56 -53.79 -15.19
N ASN A 2 -92.60 -52.89 -14.20
CA ASN A 2 -93.32 -51.63 -14.30
C ASN A 2 -92.52 -50.60 -15.13
N ASN A 3 -93.22 -49.78 -15.92
CA ASN A 3 -92.64 -48.78 -16.82
C ASN A 3 -91.99 -47.64 -16.04
N PHE A 4 -90.66 -47.49 -16.15
CA PHE A 4 -89.91 -46.36 -15.59
C PHE A 4 -90.16 -45.11 -16.45
N LYS A 5 -90.83 -44.09 -15.89
CA LYS A 5 -91.07 -42.81 -16.57
C LYS A 5 -90.06 -41.77 -16.08
N LEU A 6 -89.07 -41.46 -16.92
CA LEU A 6 -87.94 -40.54 -16.65
C LEU A 6 -88.32 -39.10 -16.30
N ASN A 7 -89.57 -38.69 -16.53
CA ASN A 7 -89.98 -37.28 -16.46
C ASN A 7 -90.72 -36.91 -15.16
N GLU A 8 -91.00 -37.88 -14.29
CA GLU A 8 -91.85 -37.69 -13.10
C GLU A 8 -91.10 -37.86 -11.76
N GLU A 9 -89.79 -38.12 -11.77
CA GLU A 9 -88.98 -38.19 -10.55
C GLU A 9 -88.16 -36.91 -10.31
N HIS A 10 -88.12 -36.50 -9.03
CA HIS A 10 -87.49 -35.27 -8.54
C HIS A 10 -86.06 -35.10 -9.06
N LYS A 11 -85.84 -34.01 -9.82
CA LYS A 11 -84.50 -33.57 -10.22
C LYS A 11 -83.61 -33.45 -8.99
N ILE A 12 -82.53 -34.22 -8.95
CA ILE A 12 -81.51 -34.16 -7.90
C ILE A 12 -80.98 -32.72 -7.85
N LYS A 13 -81.08 -32.05 -6.69
CA LYS A 13 -80.50 -30.72 -6.53
C LYS A 13 -78.99 -30.85 -6.69
N SER A 14 -78.40 -30.18 -7.68
CA SER A 14 -76.96 -30.14 -7.88
C SER A 14 -76.29 -29.70 -6.57
N GLY A 15 -75.49 -30.58 -5.96
CA GLY A 15 -74.73 -30.28 -4.73
C GLY A 15 -73.57 -29.31 -4.97
N LEU A 16 -73.26 -29.02 -6.24
CA LEU A 16 -72.26 -28.04 -6.64
C LEU A 16 -72.98 -26.76 -7.05
N THR A 17 -72.81 -25.72 -6.24
CA THR A 17 -73.23 -24.35 -6.53
C THR A 17 -72.04 -23.62 -7.15
N SER A 18 -72.27 -22.85 -8.22
CA SER A 18 -71.24 -21.97 -8.77
C SER A 18 -70.81 -20.95 -7.70
N PRO A 19 -69.52 -20.63 -7.58
CA PRO A 19 -69.06 -19.55 -6.73
C PRO A 19 -69.82 -18.25 -7.07
N GLN A 20 -70.01 -17.41 -6.06
CA GLN A 20 -70.55 -16.06 -6.24
C GLN A 20 -69.68 -15.30 -7.26
N ASP A 21 -70.28 -14.43 -8.06
CA ASP A 21 -69.62 -13.72 -9.16
C ASP A 21 -68.33 -12.97 -8.76
N VAL A 22 -68.20 -12.64 -7.47
CA VAL A 22 -67.07 -11.89 -6.90
C VAL A 22 -65.90 -12.77 -6.45
N TYR A 23 -66.02 -14.11 -6.52
CA TYR A 23 -64.98 -15.03 -6.06
C TYR A 23 -63.67 -14.85 -6.83
N PHE A 24 -63.76 -14.69 -8.15
CA PHE A 24 -62.59 -14.52 -9.02
C PHE A 24 -62.06 -13.08 -9.04
N GLU A 25 -62.92 -12.09 -8.79
CA GLU A 25 -62.54 -10.67 -8.74
C GLU A 25 -61.51 -10.41 -7.63
N ASN A 26 -61.71 -11.00 -6.45
CA ASN A 26 -60.85 -10.78 -5.28
C ASN A 26 -59.74 -11.85 -5.12
N PHE A 27 -59.60 -12.78 -6.07
CA PHE A 27 -58.65 -13.88 -5.97
C PHE A 27 -57.21 -13.38 -5.92
N THR A 28 -56.85 -12.46 -6.82
CA THR A 28 -55.51 -11.88 -6.90
C THR A 28 -55.14 -11.13 -5.62
N GLU A 29 -56.08 -10.37 -5.05
CA GLU A 29 -55.84 -9.64 -3.80
C GLU A 29 -55.60 -10.59 -2.63
N ARG A 30 -56.40 -11.66 -2.51
CA ARG A 30 -56.22 -12.70 -1.49
C ARG A 30 -54.88 -13.42 -1.64
N LEU A 31 -54.47 -13.70 -2.87
CA LEU A 31 -53.20 -14.34 -3.14
C LEU A 31 -52.03 -13.43 -2.73
N MET A 32 -52.11 -12.13 -3.06
CA MET A 32 -51.10 -11.14 -2.67
C MET A 32 -51.02 -10.91 -1.16
N GLN A 33 -52.14 -10.98 -0.44
CA GLN A 33 -52.18 -10.87 1.03
C GLN A 33 -51.58 -12.10 1.74
N GLN A 34 -51.55 -13.26 1.06
CA GLN A 34 -50.97 -14.50 1.59
C GLN A 34 -49.46 -14.62 1.32
N LEU A 35 -48.90 -13.77 0.45
CA LEU A 35 -47.46 -13.73 0.21
C LEU A 35 -46.75 -13.15 1.43
N PRO A 36 -45.72 -13.82 1.98
CA PRO A 36 -44.93 -13.27 3.07
C PRO A 36 -44.24 -11.98 2.59
N ALA A 37 -44.29 -10.94 3.43
CA ALA A 37 -43.57 -9.70 3.16
C ALA A 37 -42.07 -10.01 2.97
N PRO A 38 -41.38 -9.34 2.04
CA PRO A 38 -39.95 -9.53 1.85
C PRO A 38 -39.21 -9.09 3.12
N GLU A 39 -38.79 -10.05 3.94
CA GLU A 39 -37.96 -9.79 5.10
C GLU A 39 -36.55 -9.41 4.64
N ILE A 40 -36.23 -8.12 4.72
CA ILE A 40 -34.88 -7.63 4.50
C ILE A 40 -34.03 -8.08 5.68
N LYS A 41 -33.16 -9.08 5.45
CA LYS A 41 -32.27 -9.61 6.47
C LYS A 41 -31.26 -8.54 6.92
N VAL A 42 -31.56 -7.85 8.01
CA VAL A 42 -30.63 -6.90 8.66
C VAL A 42 -29.62 -7.69 9.50
N VAL A 43 -28.37 -7.78 9.03
CA VAL A 43 -27.30 -8.43 9.79
C VAL A 43 -26.58 -7.38 10.65
N PRO A 44 -26.67 -7.45 11.99
CA PRO A 44 -26.01 -6.48 12.86
C PRO A 44 -24.49 -6.58 12.77
N LEU A 45 -23.83 -5.49 12.37
CA LEU A 45 -22.39 -5.43 12.15
C LEU A 45 -21.57 -5.68 13.42
N TYR A 46 -22.12 -5.31 14.59
CA TYR A 46 -21.48 -5.50 15.91
C TYR A 46 -21.41 -6.97 16.35
N ARG A 47 -22.22 -7.86 15.76
CA ARG A 47 -22.21 -9.30 16.08
C ARG A 47 -21.07 -10.04 15.39
N ARG A 48 -20.42 -9.45 14.39
CA ARG A 48 -19.27 -10.04 13.69
C ARG A 48 -17.95 -9.87 14.46
N LYS A 49 -17.96 -10.14 15.76
CA LYS A 49 -16.78 -10.08 16.66
C LYS A 49 -15.49 -10.69 16.07
N PRO A 50 -15.49 -11.88 15.45
CA PRO A 50 -14.24 -12.44 14.89
C PRO A 50 -13.65 -11.61 13.74
N VAL A 51 -14.47 -10.91 12.95
CA VAL A 51 -13.99 -10.02 11.87
C VAL A 51 -13.27 -8.82 12.45
N TRP A 52 -13.80 -8.23 13.52
CA TRP A 52 -13.16 -7.11 14.21
C TRP A 52 -11.82 -7.50 14.85
N PHE A 53 -11.75 -8.70 15.45
CA PHE A 53 -10.48 -9.20 15.99
C PHE A 53 -9.45 -9.47 14.90
N SER A 54 -9.86 -10.04 13.76
CA SER A 54 -8.96 -10.25 12.62
C SER A 54 -8.45 -8.94 12.03
N ALA A 55 -9.32 -7.93 11.91
CA ALA A 55 -8.93 -6.60 11.43
C ALA A 55 -7.96 -5.90 12.40
N ALA A 56 -8.22 -5.98 13.70
CA ALA A 56 -7.35 -5.43 14.73
C ALA A 56 -5.96 -6.12 14.72
N ALA A 57 -5.93 -7.45 14.60
CA ALA A 57 -4.67 -8.19 14.51
C ALA A 57 -3.87 -7.81 13.26
N GLY A 58 -4.51 -7.71 12.09
CA GLY A 58 -3.86 -7.27 10.86
C GLY A 58 -3.28 -5.86 10.96
N PHE A 59 -4.00 -4.94 11.61
CA PHE A 59 -3.52 -3.57 11.85
C PHE A 59 -2.28 -3.54 12.75
N VAL A 60 -2.27 -4.31 13.84
CA VAL A 60 -1.11 -4.42 14.72
C VAL A 60 0.10 -4.97 13.97
N VAL A 61 -0.07 -6.05 13.19
CA VAL A 61 1.00 -6.66 12.39
C VAL A 61 1.57 -5.66 11.37
N MET A 62 0.70 -4.89 10.69
CA MET A 62 1.14 -3.86 9.75
C MET A 62 1.95 -2.75 10.43
N LEU A 63 1.49 -2.27 11.60
CA LEU A 63 2.20 -1.23 12.33
C LEU A 63 3.55 -1.73 12.85
N THR A 64 3.59 -2.90 13.47
CA THR A 64 4.84 -3.45 14.01
C THR A 64 5.81 -3.83 12.90
N GLY A 65 5.31 -4.43 11.82
CA GLY A 65 6.11 -4.80 10.66
C GLY A 65 6.65 -3.57 9.92
N GLY A 66 5.79 -2.56 9.71
CA GLY A 66 6.18 -1.29 9.08
C GLY A 66 7.23 -0.54 9.91
N TYR A 67 7.03 -0.44 11.23
CA TYR A 67 8.01 0.17 12.14
C TYR A 67 9.35 -0.60 12.11
N PHE A 68 9.31 -1.92 12.17
CA PHE A 68 10.53 -2.74 12.09
C PHE A 68 11.29 -2.49 10.78
N LEU A 69 10.59 -2.48 9.63
CA LEU A 69 11.23 -2.26 8.34
C LEU A 69 11.84 -0.86 8.20
N LEU A 70 11.17 0.17 8.74
CA LEU A 70 11.69 1.54 8.72
C LEU A 70 12.90 1.71 9.64
N ASN A 71 12.89 1.09 10.81
CA ASN A 71 13.93 1.25 11.82
C ASN A 71 15.12 0.29 11.66
N ASN A 72 14.94 -0.83 10.96
CA ASN A 72 16.00 -1.80 10.67
C ASN A 72 16.49 -1.71 9.22
N SER A 73 16.06 -0.69 8.48
CA SER A 73 16.74 -0.34 7.24
C SER A 73 18.18 -0.01 7.63
N PRO A 74 19.20 -0.60 6.96
CA PRO A 74 20.58 -0.25 7.23
C PRO A 74 20.68 1.27 7.12
N GLN A 75 21.00 1.94 8.23
CA GLN A 75 21.21 3.37 8.27
C GLN A 75 22.06 3.69 7.04
N ALA A 76 21.54 4.51 6.12
CA ALA A 76 22.37 5.09 5.07
C ALA A 76 23.58 5.65 5.83
N THR A 77 24.76 5.07 5.56
CA THR A 77 25.98 5.35 6.31
C THR A 77 26.10 6.85 6.37
N THR A 78 25.84 7.42 7.54
CA THR A 78 25.92 8.86 7.73
C THR A 78 27.37 9.17 7.49
N GLN A 79 27.66 9.83 6.37
CA GLN A 79 29.03 10.21 6.08
C GLN A 79 29.51 11.06 7.27
N PRO A 80 30.69 10.76 7.82
CA PRO A 80 31.24 11.55 8.92
C PRO A 80 31.32 13.02 8.48
N ASP A 81 31.18 13.93 9.44
CA ASP A 81 31.33 15.34 9.16
C ASP A 81 32.77 15.66 8.71
N THR A 82 32.96 16.78 8.02
CA THR A 82 34.26 17.17 7.46
C THR A 82 35.35 17.22 8.54
N ALA A 83 35.00 17.68 9.74
CA ALA A 83 35.93 17.75 10.86
C ALA A 83 36.38 16.35 11.35
N ALA A 84 35.48 15.36 11.40
CA ALA A 84 35.87 13.99 11.72
C ALA A 84 36.72 13.36 10.61
N ILE A 85 36.42 13.65 9.35
CA ILE A 85 37.21 13.18 8.20
C ILE A 85 38.63 13.75 8.27
N GLU A 86 38.79 15.06 8.45
CA GLU A 86 40.10 15.71 8.55
C GLU A 86 40.91 15.15 9.73
N ASN A 87 40.30 15.03 10.91
CA ASN A 87 40.97 14.43 12.06
C ASN A 87 41.42 12.99 11.75
N TYR A 88 40.55 12.19 11.12
CA TYR A 88 40.92 10.84 10.71
C TYR A 88 42.12 10.86 9.76
N LEU A 89 42.12 11.69 8.72
CA LEU A 89 43.25 11.78 7.77
C LEU A 89 44.56 12.23 8.45
N VAL A 90 44.49 13.15 9.41
CA VAL A 90 45.69 13.65 10.11
C VAL A 90 46.29 12.61 11.05
N TYR A 91 45.45 11.87 11.78
CA TYR A 91 45.92 10.87 12.76
C TYR A 91 46.21 9.50 12.14
N GLN A 92 45.66 9.23 10.96
CA GLN A 92 45.80 7.94 10.30
C GLN A 92 47.09 7.91 9.47
N THR A 93 48.12 7.22 9.99
CA THR A 93 49.44 7.15 9.36
C THR A 93 49.55 6.17 8.18
N ASN A 94 48.47 5.48 7.82
CA ASN A 94 48.48 4.46 6.76
C ASN A 94 47.95 4.95 5.41
N VAL A 95 47.52 6.21 5.32
CA VAL A 95 47.13 6.85 4.07
C VAL A 95 48.23 7.85 3.72
N THR A 96 48.91 7.64 2.59
CA THR A 96 49.93 8.56 2.10
C THR A 96 49.33 9.53 1.07
N SER A 97 50.01 10.64 0.82
CA SER A 97 49.59 11.58 -0.23
C SER A 97 49.54 10.91 -1.62
N TYR A 98 50.39 9.90 -1.87
CA TYR A 98 50.35 9.14 -3.12
C TYR A 98 49.08 8.29 -3.25
N ASP A 99 48.66 7.65 -2.16
CA ASP A 99 47.41 6.87 -2.15
C ASP A 99 46.19 7.77 -2.40
N MET A 100 46.24 9.02 -1.95
CA MET A 100 45.19 10.01 -2.22
C MET A 100 45.18 10.42 -3.70
N ILE A 101 46.35 10.70 -4.29
CA ILE A 101 46.48 11.09 -5.71
C ILE A 101 45.92 10.01 -6.64
N ASP A 102 46.15 8.73 -6.34
CA ASP A 102 45.64 7.61 -7.14
C ASP A 102 44.11 7.52 -7.17
N HIS A 103 43.44 8.16 -6.20
CA HIS A 103 41.98 8.18 -6.09
C HIS A 103 41.32 9.46 -6.59
N LEU A 104 42.08 10.46 -7.04
CA LEU A 104 41.52 11.65 -7.68
C LEU A 104 41.11 11.36 -9.13
N ASP A 105 39.90 11.75 -9.51
CA ASP A 105 39.46 11.66 -10.90
C ASP A 105 39.76 12.94 -11.69
N SER A 106 39.51 12.90 -13.01
CA SER A 106 39.78 14.04 -13.89
C SER A 106 38.99 15.31 -13.55
N GLN A 107 37.83 15.17 -12.92
CA GLN A 107 37.02 16.29 -12.48
C GLN A 107 37.59 16.89 -11.20
N ASP A 108 37.97 16.06 -10.23
CA ASP A 108 38.61 16.48 -8.99
C ASP A 108 39.88 17.31 -9.25
N ILE A 109 40.72 16.85 -10.18
CA ILE A 109 41.95 17.56 -10.58
C ILE A 109 41.64 18.93 -11.17
N LYS A 110 40.59 19.04 -11.98
CA LYS A 110 40.19 20.30 -12.62
C LYS A 110 39.63 21.30 -11.61
N GLU A 111 38.90 20.83 -10.61
CA GLU A 111 38.40 21.67 -9.51
C GLU A 111 39.56 22.14 -8.62
N LEU A 112 40.53 21.27 -8.35
CA LEU A 112 41.75 21.64 -7.62
C LEU A 112 42.56 22.69 -8.37
N GLU A 113 42.79 22.52 -9.67
CA GLU A 113 43.48 23.48 -10.54
C GLU A 113 42.80 24.86 -10.50
N ALA A 114 41.48 24.90 -10.53
CA ALA A 114 40.72 26.15 -10.43
C ALA A 114 40.81 26.82 -9.05
N SER A 115 41.06 26.05 -7.99
CA SER A 115 41.23 26.56 -6.62
C SER A 115 42.63 27.11 -6.35
N ILE A 116 43.63 26.74 -7.15
CA ILE A 116 45.00 27.23 -7.01
C ILE A 116 45.06 28.66 -7.57
N VAL A 117 45.15 29.64 -6.68
CA VAL A 117 45.47 31.02 -7.07
C VAL A 117 46.97 31.12 -7.34
N LEU A 118 47.35 30.97 -8.61
CA LEU A 118 48.73 31.14 -9.05
C LEU A 118 49.13 32.62 -8.93
N ASN A 119 50.01 32.92 -7.99
CA ASN A 119 50.64 34.23 -7.85
C ASN A 119 52.05 34.18 -8.46
N ASP A 120 52.26 34.95 -9.52
CA ASP A 120 53.50 34.95 -10.31
C ASP A 120 54.75 35.35 -9.50
N ASP A 121 54.58 36.14 -8.45
CA ASP A 121 55.68 36.53 -7.56
C ASP A 121 56.02 35.39 -6.58
N ALA A 122 55.01 34.70 -6.04
CA ALA A 122 55.23 33.53 -5.17
C ALA A 122 55.90 32.37 -5.93
N ILE A 123 55.57 32.19 -7.21
CA ILE A 123 56.18 31.18 -8.08
C ILE A 123 57.65 31.52 -8.34
N LYS A 124 57.96 32.78 -8.66
CA LYS A 124 59.35 33.23 -8.86
C LYS A 124 60.19 33.08 -7.60
N ASP A 125 59.62 33.37 -6.44
CA ASP A 125 60.30 33.21 -5.15
C ASP A 125 60.63 31.74 -4.88
N TYR A 126 59.65 30.84 -5.03
CA TYR A 126 59.84 29.40 -4.88
C TYR A 126 60.90 28.84 -5.84
N LEU A 127 60.83 29.21 -7.13
CA LEU A 127 61.79 28.76 -8.15
C LEU A 127 63.17 29.40 -8.00
N SER A 128 63.30 30.49 -7.26
CA SER A 128 64.59 31.13 -6.96
C SER A 128 65.25 30.56 -5.71
N ASP A 129 64.46 30.02 -4.77
CA ASP A 129 64.93 29.39 -3.54
C ASP A 129 65.33 27.92 -3.77
N GLU A 130 64.67 27.23 -4.69
CA GLU A 130 65.00 25.86 -5.02
C GLU A 130 66.15 25.81 -6.03
N ASP A 131 67.35 25.38 -5.58
CA ASP A 131 68.51 25.12 -6.43
C ASP A 131 68.14 24.07 -7.49
N VAL A 132 67.76 24.53 -8.69
CA VAL A 132 67.52 23.64 -9.83
C VAL A 132 68.86 23.05 -10.25
N TYR A 133 69.16 21.85 -9.76
CA TYR A 133 70.26 21.02 -10.25
C TYR A 133 69.99 20.66 -11.71
N LEU A 134 70.46 21.49 -12.63
CA LEU A 134 70.58 21.16 -14.05
C LEU A 134 71.65 20.09 -14.19
N TYR A 135 71.23 18.82 -14.25
CA TYR A 135 72.10 17.74 -14.70
C TYR A 135 72.34 17.91 -16.22
N GLU A 136 73.56 18.33 -16.59
CA GLU A 136 74.11 18.19 -17.95
C GLU A 136 74.39 16.72 -18.31
#